data_AF-A0A507D1Q5-F1
#
_entry.id   AF-A0A507D1Q5-F1
#
_cell.length_a   1.000
_cell.length_b   1.000
_cell.length_c   1.000
_cell.angle_alpha   90.00
_cell.angle_beta   90.00
_cell.angle_gamma   90.00
#
_symmetry.space_group_name_H-M   'P 1'
#
loop_
_entity.id
_entity.type
_entity.pdbx_description
1 polymer ?
#
loop_
_entity_poly.entity_id
_entity_poly.type
_entity_poly.pdbx_seq_one_letter_code
_entity_poly.pdbx_strand_id
1 'polypeptide(L)'
;MADEASTKDVKAELSKHLARRPSPSELVAHNILKDPSIAPSLQACTTDLERQKLEDTLAHKVTQRLTKSELEAKNILKQDTNLSGALHAAANELEKARLCDAVEQQLKRRVSPEELEAKGIIKT
;
A
#
# COMPACT_ATOMS: atom_id res chain seq x y z
N MET A 1 12.89 -28.94 -56.25
CA MET A 1 11.55 -28.31 -56.28
C MET A 1 10.75 -28.51 -54.99
N ALA A 2 10.87 -29.63 -54.26
CA ALA A 2 10.17 -29.83 -52.97
C ALA A 2 10.68 -28.94 -51.82
N ASP A 3 11.97 -28.57 -51.82
CA ASP A 3 12.60 -27.71 -50.80
C ASP A 3 12.10 -26.24 -50.84
N GLU A 4 11.71 -25.77 -52.02
CA GLU A 4 11.24 -24.40 -52.25
C GLU A 4 9.79 -24.18 -51.79
N ALA A 5 8.99 -25.25 -51.70
CA ALA A 5 7.63 -25.19 -51.17
C ALA A 5 7.64 -25.16 -49.63
N SER A 6 8.45 -26.02 -49.01
CA SER A 6 8.64 -26.05 -47.55
C SER A 6 9.17 -24.72 -46.99
N THR A 7 10.12 -24.10 -47.69
CA THR A 7 10.64 -22.77 -47.31
C THR A 7 9.61 -21.64 -47.46
N LYS A 8 8.66 -21.76 -48.39
CA LYS A 8 7.55 -20.81 -48.55
C LYS A 8 6.54 -20.92 -47.39
N ASP A 9 6.23 -22.14 -46.97
CA ASP A 9 5.33 -22.37 -45.83
C ASP A 9 5.95 -21.89 -44.51
N VAL A 10 7.25 -22.14 -44.30
CA VAL A 10 8.01 -21.61 -43.14
C VAL A 10 8.02 -20.08 -43.15
N LYS A 11 8.18 -19.46 -44.32
CA LYS A 11 8.14 -17.99 -44.47
C LYS A 11 6.75 -17.42 -44.14
N ALA A 12 5.68 -18.09 -44.57
CA ALA A 12 4.32 -17.68 -44.28
C ALA A 12 4.02 -17.74 -42.77
N GLU A 13 4.41 -18.83 -42.11
CA GLU A 13 4.20 -18.99 -40.67
C GLU A 13 5.06 -18.01 -39.84
N LEU A 14 6.31 -17.76 -40.25
CA LEU A 14 7.18 -16.77 -39.60
C LEU A 14 6.59 -15.35 -39.68
N SER A 15 6.05 -14.98 -40.84
CA SER A 15 5.43 -13.67 -41.06
C SER A 15 4.23 -13.46 -40.13
N LYS A 16 3.42 -14.51 -39.93
CA LYS A 16 2.29 -14.51 -38.99
C LYS A 16 2.72 -14.35 -37.53
N HIS A 17 3.84 -14.97 -37.13
CA HIS A 17 4.39 -14.82 -35.78
C HIS A 17 4.96 -13.42 -35.54
N LEU A 18 5.65 -12.85 -36.53
CA LEU A 18 6.19 -11.48 -36.45
C LEU A 18 5.07 -10.43 -36.34
N ALA A 19 3.94 -10.63 -37.02
CA ALA A 19 2.79 -9.74 -36.93
C ALA A 19 2.14 -9.69 -35.54
N ARG A 20 2.29 -10.76 -34.75
CA ARG A 20 1.77 -10.87 -33.37
C ARG A 20 2.82 -10.58 -32.31
N ARG A 21 4.03 -10.18 -32.69
CA ARG A 21 5.15 -9.99 -31.78
C ARG A 21 4.87 -8.80 -30.85
N PRO A 22 4.94 -8.98 -29.52
CA PRO A 22 4.84 -7.88 -28.56
C PRO A 22 5.95 -6.85 -28.76
N SER A 23 5.66 -5.60 -28.41
CA SER A 23 6.68 -4.54 -28.47
C SER A 23 7.78 -4.78 -27.42
N PRO A 24 9.02 -4.30 -27.63
CA PRO A 24 10.08 -4.42 -26.63
C PRO A 24 9.70 -3.79 -25.28
N SER A 25 8.91 -2.70 -25.31
CA SER A 25 8.43 -2.04 -24.10
C SER A 25 7.46 -2.92 -23.30
N GLU A 26 6.55 -3.63 -23.97
CA GLU A 26 5.65 -4.59 -23.33
C GLU A 26 6.44 -5.74 -22.69
N LEU A 27 7.47 -6.24 -23.37
CA LEU A 27 8.31 -7.31 -22.83
C LEU A 27 9.08 -6.87 -21.57
N VAL A 28 9.50 -5.60 -21.49
CA VAL A 28 10.11 -5.01 -20.29
C VAL A 28 9.09 -4.86 -19.16
N ALA A 29 7.87 -4.37 -19.48
CA ALA A 29 6.81 -4.23 -18.49
C ALA A 29 6.39 -5.57 -17.88
N HIS A 30 6.40 -6.64 -18.68
CA HIS A 30 6.18 -8.01 -18.22
C HIS A 30 7.42 -8.67 -17.60
N ASN A 31 8.53 -7.92 -17.46
CA ASN A 31 9.80 -8.38 -16.90
C ASN A 31 10.41 -9.61 -17.64
N ILE A 32 10.03 -9.80 -18.90
CA ILE A 32 10.57 -10.83 -19.80
C ILE A 32 11.91 -10.34 -20.37
N LEU A 33 11.93 -9.11 -20.88
CA LEU A 33 13.15 -8.43 -21.33
C LEU A 33 13.66 -7.55 -20.20
N LYS A 34 14.94 -7.67 -19.85
CA LYS A 34 15.61 -6.75 -18.90
C LYS A 34 15.87 -5.40 -19.57
N ASP A 35 16.13 -4.38 -18.77
CA ASP A 35 16.30 -3.01 -19.26
C ASP A 35 17.24 -2.97 -20.48
N PRO A 36 16.76 -2.57 -21.67
CA PRO A 36 17.55 -2.53 -22.89
C PRO A 36 18.64 -1.45 -22.86
N SER A 37 18.60 -0.52 -21.90
CA SER A 37 19.64 0.48 -21.66
C SER A 37 20.93 -0.14 -21.10
N ILE A 38 20.81 -1.24 -20.36
CA ILE A 38 21.94 -1.91 -19.70
C ILE A 38 22.54 -2.95 -20.64
N ALA A 39 23.87 -2.94 -20.77
CA ALA A 39 24.59 -3.91 -21.56
C ALA A 39 24.26 -5.36 -21.10
N PRO A 40 24.00 -6.31 -22.01
CA PRO A 40 23.60 -7.69 -21.65
C PRO A 40 24.55 -8.40 -20.68
N SER A 41 25.85 -8.11 -20.75
CA SER A 41 26.86 -8.68 -19.85
C SER A 41 26.76 -8.17 -18.41
N LEU A 42 26.21 -6.97 -18.19
CA LEU A 42 26.11 -6.34 -16.88
C LEU A 42 24.76 -6.59 -16.21
N GLN A 43 23.74 -7.02 -16.94
CA GLN A 43 22.38 -7.19 -16.43
C GLN A 43 22.30 -8.06 -15.18
N ALA A 44 23.07 -9.15 -15.11
CA ALA A 44 23.11 -10.01 -13.93
C ALA A 44 23.70 -9.28 -12.71
N CYS A 45 24.84 -8.61 -12.91
CA CYS A 45 25.50 -7.86 -11.85
C CYS A 45 24.64 -6.70 -11.33
N THR A 46 23.93 -5.99 -12.22
CA THR A 46 23.01 -4.92 -11.82
C THR A 46 21.85 -5.46 -11.00
N THR A 47 21.24 -6.59 -11.40
CA THR A 47 20.15 -7.20 -10.63
C THR A 47 20.60 -7.69 -9.25
N ASP A 48 21.82 -8.26 -9.16
CA ASP A 48 22.37 -8.72 -7.88
C ASP A 48 22.64 -7.54 -6.94
N LEU A 49 23.18 -6.45 -7.48
CA LEU A 49 23.44 -5.22 -6.73
C LEU A 49 22.14 -4.57 -6.26
N GLU A 50 21.10 -4.52 -7.10
CA GLU A 50 19.77 -4.04 -6.71
C GLU A 50 19.17 -4.87 -5.59
N ARG A 51 19.30 -6.21 -5.68
CA ARG A 51 18.85 -7.12 -4.63
C ARG A 51 19.58 -6.87 -3.32
N GLN A 52 20.91 -6.77 -3.33
CA GLN A 52 21.71 -6.49 -2.13
C GLN A 52 21.33 -5.16 -1.49
N LYS A 53 21.18 -4.09 -2.28
CA LYS A 53 20.71 -2.79 -1.77
C LYS A 53 19.35 -2.89 -1.11
N LEU A 54 18.43 -3.68 -1.69
CA LEU A 54 17.11 -3.91 -1.13
C LEU A 54 17.21 -4.71 0.18
N GLU A 55 18.02 -5.76 0.21
CA GLU A 55 18.28 -6.58 1.40
C GLU A 55 18.81 -5.73 2.56
N ASP A 56 19.84 -4.91 2.32
CA ASP A 56 20.41 -4.01 3.34
C ASP A 56 19.38 -2.99 3.84
N THR A 57 18.62 -2.39 2.93
CA THR A 57 17.58 -1.41 3.26
C THR A 57 16.47 -2.04 4.09
N LEU A 58 16.04 -3.25 3.73
CA LEU A 58 15.02 -3.99 4.46
C LEU A 58 15.53 -4.41 5.83
N ALA A 59 16.76 -4.95 5.91
CA ALA A 59 17.37 -5.33 7.18
C ALA A 59 17.42 -4.14 8.15
N HIS A 60 17.86 -2.96 7.68
CA HIS A 60 17.88 -1.75 8.47
C HIS A 60 16.48 -1.31 8.95
N LYS A 61 15.46 -1.37 8.07
CA LYS A 61 14.09 -1.02 8.45
C LYS A 61 13.46 -2.01 9.42
N VAL A 62 13.84 -3.29 9.33
CA VAL A 62 13.37 -4.34 10.24
C VAL A 62 13.95 -4.14 11.64
N THR A 63 15.21 -3.73 11.77
CA THR A 63 15.78 -3.44 13.10
C THR A 63 15.17 -2.20 13.75
N GLN A 64 14.75 -1.20 12.95
CA GLN A 64 14.06 0.00 13.42
C GLN A 64 12.53 -0.15 13.53
N ARG A 65 12.01 -1.37 13.38
CA ARG A 65 10.56 -1.60 13.38
C ARG A 65 9.98 -1.28 14.76
N LEU A 66 9.09 -0.29 14.80
CA LEU A 66 8.37 0.09 16.01
C LEU A 66 7.48 -1.05 16.51
N THR A 67 7.40 -1.16 17.83
CA THR A 67 6.51 -2.08 18.52
C THR A 67 5.06 -1.62 18.41
N LYS A 68 4.12 -2.55 18.62
CA LYS A 68 2.68 -2.26 18.59
C LYS A 68 2.30 -1.14 19.58
N SER A 69 2.83 -1.20 20.79
CA SER A 69 2.58 -0.18 21.83
C SER A 69 3.04 1.22 21.40
N GLU A 70 4.20 1.33 20.76
CA GLU A 70 4.68 2.62 20.22
C GLU A 70 3.79 3.15 19.08
N LEU A 71 3.25 2.25 18.24
CA LEU A 71 2.30 2.63 17.19
C LEU A 71 0.97 3.11 17.78
N GLU A 72 0.50 2.53 18.88
CA GLU A 72 -0.68 2.98 19.63
C GLU A 72 -0.44 4.33 20.31
N ALA A 73 0.74 4.53 20.93
CA ALA A 73 1.13 5.81 21.52
C ALA A 73 1.18 6.93 20.49
N LYS A 74 1.59 6.62 19.25
CA LYS A 74 1.58 7.55 18.12
C LYS A 74 0.19 7.68 17.44
N ASN A 75 -0.85 7.05 17.98
CA ASN A 75 -2.21 7.02 17.41
C ASN A 75 -2.28 6.49 15.96
N ILE A 76 -1.29 5.69 15.54
CA ILE A 76 -1.28 5.03 14.24
C ILE A 76 -2.16 3.79 14.29
N LEU A 77 -2.02 3.01 15.36
CA LEU A 77 -2.95 1.93 15.71
C LEU A 77 -3.90 2.40 16.80
N LYS A 78 -5.12 1.87 16.80
CA LYS A 78 -6.06 2.06 17.89
C LYS A 78 -5.71 1.10 19.03
N GLN A 79 -5.86 1.57 20.25
CA GLN A 79 -5.62 0.76 21.45
C GLN A 79 -6.51 -0.47 21.42
N ASP A 80 -5.94 -1.59 21.89
CA ASP A 80 -6.42 -2.95 21.75
C ASP A 80 -7.95 -3.14 21.82
N THR A 81 -8.59 -3.07 20.66
CA THR A 81 -9.85 -3.77 20.44
C THR A 81 -9.48 -5.19 20.05
N ASN A 82 -9.95 -6.21 20.77
CA ASN A 82 -9.83 -7.65 20.43
C ASN A 82 -10.55 -8.03 19.10
N LEU A 83 -10.68 -7.08 18.18
CA LEU A 83 -11.37 -7.18 16.92
C LEU A 83 -10.38 -7.53 15.82
N SER A 84 -10.88 -8.17 14.77
CA SER A 84 -10.09 -8.40 13.56
C SER A 84 -9.81 -7.07 12.84
N GLY A 85 -8.67 -6.98 12.15
CA GLY A 85 -8.28 -5.77 11.40
C GLY A 85 -9.32 -5.28 10.40
N ALA A 86 -10.13 -6.19 9.83
CA ALA A 86 -11.22 -5.83 8.94
C ALA A 86 -12.36 -5.06 9.63
N LEU A 87 -12.58 -5.32 10.93
CA LEU A 87 -13.67 -4.71 11.72
C LEU A 87 -13.25 -3.38 12.36
N HIS A 88 -11.96 -3.06 12.42
CA HIS A 88 -11.46 -1.84 13.06
C HIS A 88 -12.09 -0.56 12.50
N ALA A 89 -12.28 -0.48 11.18
CA ALA A 89 -12.87 0.68 10.54
C ALA A 89 -14.32 0.93 11.03
N ALA A 90 -15.16 -0.10 10.96
CA ALA A 90 -16.55 -0.03 11.40
C ALA A 90 -16.68 0.20 12.91
N ALA A 91 -15.81 -0.42 13.71
CA ALA A 91 -15.79 -0.23 15.15
C ALA A 91 -15.45 1.22 15.53
N ASN A 92 -14.46 1.82 14.88
CA ASN A 92 -14.09 3.22 15.11
C ASN A 92 -15.21 4.18 14.72
N GLU A 93 -15.90 3.92 13.61
CA GLU A 93 -17.03 4.73 13.18
C GLU A 93 -18.20 4.66 14.19
N LEU A 94 -18.52 3.46 14.66
CA LEU A 94 -19.52 3.24 15.68
C LEU A 94 -19.16 3.91 17.00
N GLU A 95 -17.90 3.83 17.43
CA GLU A 95 -17.42 4.48 18.65
C GLU A 95 -17.55 6.00 18.54
N LYS A 96 -17.15 6.58 17.41
CA LYS A 96 -17.32 8.02 17.15
C LYS A 96 -18.78 8.45 17.17
N ALA A 97 -19.67 7.69 16.54
CA ALA A 97 -21.11 7.97 16.53
C ALA A 97 -21.68 7.95 17.95
N ARG A 98 -21.37 6.90 18.73
CA ARG A 98 -21.78 6.78 20.14
C ARG A 98 -21.28 7.94 20.99
N LEU A 99 -20.02 8.35 20.80
CA LEU A 99 -19.45 9.51 21.50
C LEU A 99 -20.16 10.80 21.11
N CYS A 100 -20.47 11.00 19.82
CA CYS A 100 -21.20 12.17 19.35
C CYS A 100 -22.59 12.26 20.00
N ASP A 101 -23.35 11.16 19.99
CA ASP A 101 -24.70 11.11 20.59
C ASP A 101 -24.65 11.38 22.10
N ALA A 102 -23.68 10.80 22.80
CA ALA A 102 -23.49 11.00 24.23
C ALA A 102 -23.16 12.47 24.56
N VAL A 103 -22.24 13.08 23.81
CA VAL A 103 -21.88 14.50 23.97
C VAL A 103 -23.09 15.39 23.66
N GLU A 104 -23.86 15.08 22.62
CA GLU A 104 -25.05 15.84 22.28
C GLU A 104 -26.08 15.82 23.41
N GLN A 105 -26.34 14.66 24.01
CA GLN A 105 -27.24 14.54 25.16
C GLN A 105 -26.75 15.32 26.38
N GLN A 106 -25.44 15.32 26.66
CA GLN A 106 -24.85 16.07 27.76
C GLN A 106 -24.95 17.58 27.53
N LEU A 107 -24.74 18.04 26.30
CA LEU A 107 -24.89 19.45 25.94
C LEU A 107 -26.34 19.93 26.03
N LYS A 108 -27.33 19.07 25.71
CA LYS A 108 -28.75 19.40 25.89
C LYS A 108 -29.13 19.64 27.36
N ARG A 109 -28.45 18.98 28.30
CA ARG A 109 -28.64 19.14 29.75
C ARG A 109 -27.72 20.19 30.38
N ARG A 110 -27.04 21.00 29.56
CA ARG A 110 -26.09 22.00 30.04
C ARG A 110 -26.82 23.07 30.85
N VAL A 111 -26.37 23.25 32.09
CA VAL A 111 -26.89 24.28 32.99
C VAL A 111 -26.54 25.68 32.50
N SER A 112 -27.40 26.65 32.80
CA SER A 112 -27.19 28.05 32.42
C SER A 112 -26.02 28.69 33.20
N PRO A 113 -25.46 29.81 32.71
CA PRO A 113 -24.40 30.54 33.42
C PRO A 113 -24.85 31.01 34.82
N GLU A 114 -26.10 31.46 34.95
CA GLU A 114 -26.68 31.94 36.21
C GLU A 114 -26.71 30.82 37.28
N GLU A 115 -27.02 29.59 36.89
CA GLU A 115 -26.99 28.45 37.80
C GLU A 115 -25.56 28.08 38.25
N LEU A 116 -24.56 28.35 37.41
CA LEU A 116 -23.16 28.13 37.74
C LEU A 116 -22.62 29.22 38.68
N GLU A 117 -23.12 30.45 38.58
CA GLU A 117 -22.88 31.54 39.54
C GLU A 117 -23.51 31.23 40.90
N ALA A 118 -24.76 30.77 40.93
CA ALA A 118 -25.44 30.37 42.15
C ALA A 118 -24.73 29.20 42.87
N LYS A 119 -24.08 28.31 42.10
CA LYS A 119 -23.22 27.23 42.64
C LYS A 119 -21.81 27.70 43.01
N GLY A 120 -21.46 28.97 42.80
CA GLY A 120 -20.18 29.57 43.15
C GLY A 120 -18.99 29.09 42.31
N ILE A 121 -19.24 28.47 41.15
CA ILE A 121 -18.21 27.87 40.28
C ILE A 121 -17.56 28.94 39.40
N ILE A 122 -18.35 29.91 38.94
CA ILE A 122 -17.90 31.09 38.22
C ILE A 122 -18.30 32.32 39.00
N LYS A 123 -17.42 33.31 38.98
CA LYS A 123 -17.70 34.67 39.41
C LYS A 123 -17.62 35.54 38.18
N THR A 124 -18.76 36.10 37.79
CA THR A 124 -18.80 37.32 36.97
C THR A 124 -18.32 38.51 37.77
#